data_AF-A0A352KJ57-F1
#
_entry.id   AF-A0A352KJ57-F1
#
_cell.length_a   1.000
_cell.length_b   1.000
_cell.length_c   1.000
_cell.angle_alpha   90.00
_cell.angle_beta   90.00
_cell.angle_gamma   90.00
#
_symmetry.space_group_name_H-M   'P 1'
#
loop_
_entity.id
_entity.type
_entity.pdbx_description
1 polymer ?
#
loop_
_entity_poly.entity_id
_entity_poly.type
_entity_poly.pdbx_seq_one_letter_code
_entity_poly.pdbx_strand_id
1 'polypeptide(L)' 'EDLRADRQPEFTQVDIEASFIDEQEMMQIMEEMVRQLFQDVCQEQLAATFPRMSYAEAMSRFGSDKPDLRIDL' A
#
# COMPACT_ATOMS: atom_id res chain seq x y z
N GLU A 1 -11.16 -20.17 -5.03
CA GLU A 1 -11.47 -19.02 -5.91
C GLU A 1 -11.03 -19.33 -7.33
N ASP A 2 -11.63 -18.67 -8.32
CA ASP A 2 -11.26 -18.80 -9.72
C ASP A 2 -9.78 -18.40 -9.94
N LEU A 3 -9.01 -19.25 -10.61
CA LEU A 3 -7.57 -19.08 -10.88
C LEU A 3 -7.38 -18.04 -12.00
N ARG A 4 -7.57 -16.77 -11.65
CA ARG A 4 -7.08 -15.64 -12.47
C ARG A 4 -5.55 -15.64 -12.47
N ALA A 5 -4.93 -15.07 -13.49
CA ALA A 5 -3.52 -15.28 -13.89
C ALA A 5 -2.45 -15.28 -12.77
N ASP A 6 -2.62 -14.50 -11.69
CA ASP A 6 -1.67 -14.39 -10.58
C ASP A 6 -2.15 -15.01 -9.25
N ARG A 7 -3.25 -15.78 -9.27
CA ARG A 7 -3.78 -16.42 -8.08
C ARG A 7 -3.23 -17.83 -7.94
N GLN A 8 -2.34 -18.03 -6.97
CA GLN A 8 -1.89 -19.35 -6.56
C GLN A 8 -2.77 -19.88 -5.42
N PRO A 9 -3.00 -21.21 -5.32
CA PRO A 9 -3.70 -21.81 -4.18
C PRO A 9 -3.02 -21.51 -2.84
N GLU A 10 -1.70 -21.30 -2.87
CA GLU A 10 -0.85 -20.98 -1.72
C GLU A 10 -0.01 -19.75 -2.06
N PHE A 11 0.14 -18.84 -1.10
CA PHE A 11 0.93 -17.62 -1.23
C PHE A 11 1.46 -17.19 0.14
N THR A 12 2.52 -16.39 0.13
CA THR A 12 3.15 -15.89 1.35
C THR A 12 2.60 -14.52 1.69
N GLN A 13 2.25 -14.30 2.96
CA GLN A 13 1.86 -13.00 3.49
C GLN A 13 2.82 -12.58 4.60
N VAL A 14 3.00 -11.27 4.74
CA VAL A 14 3.59 -10.68 5.95
C VAL A 14 2.41 -10.26 6.82
N ASP A 15 2.24 -10.95 7.95
CA ASP A 15 1.15 -10.76 8.89
C ASP A 15 1.64 -9.92 10.08
N ILE A 16 0.92 -8.86 10.44
CA ILE A 16 1.36 -7.88 11.44
C ILE A 16 0.18 -7.44 12.31
N GLU A 17 0.29 -7.74 13.60
CA GLU A 17 -0.64 -7.30 14.64
C GLU A 17 0.10 -6.50 15.72
N ALA A 18 -0.57 -5.46 16.24
CA ALA A 18 -0.04 -4.62 17.31
C ALA A 18 -1.12 -4.34 18.36
N SER A 19 -0.70 -4.18 19.62
CA SER A 19 -1.59 -3.89 20.75
C SER A 19 -1.53 -2.41 21.11
N PHE A 20 -2.68 -1.85 21.47
CA PHE A 20 -2.81 -0.48 22.01
C PHE A 20 -2.35 0.64 21.06
N ILE A 21 -2.42 0.42 19.74
CA ILE A 21 -2.16 1.46 18.74
C ILE A 21 -3.42 1.84 17.98
N ASP A 22 -3.43 3.04 17.40
CA ASP A 22 -4.47 3.49 16.49
C ASP A 22 -4.14 3.23 15.00
N GLU A 23 -5.07 3.60 14.12
CA GLU A 23 -4.93 3.43 12.66
C GLU A 23 -3.74 4.23 12.09
N GLN A 24 -3.47 5.42 12.62
CA GLN A 24 -2.41 6.29 12.11
C GLN A 24 -1.04 5.72 12.46
N GLU A 25 -0.90 5.21 13.68
CA GLU A 25 0.31 4.52 14.12
C GLU A 25 0.58 3.26 13.29
N MET A 26 -0.44 2.45 13.02
CA MET A 26 -0.31 1.26 12.16
C MET A 26 0.14 1.65 10.75
N MET A 27 -0.50 2.65 10.14
CA MET A 27 -0.11 3.14 8.82
C MET A 27 1.33 3.65 8.79
N GLN A 28 1.80 4.35 9.83
CA GLN A 28 3.18 4.83 9.91
C GLN A 28 4.20 3.69 9.94
N ILE A 29 3.93 2.63 10.72
CA ILE A 29 4.78 1.42 10.77
C ILE A 29 4.88 0.80 9.37
N MET A 30 3.76 0.67 8.67
CA MET A 30 3.72 0.11 7.32
C MET A 30 4.46 0.99 6.30
N GLU A 31 4.25 2.31 6.34
CA GLU A 31 4.94 3.27 5.47
C GLU A 31 6.47 3.22 5.71
N GLU A 32 6.92 3.15 6.97
CA GLU A 32 8.34 3.03 7.29
C GLU A 32 8.95 1.70 6.80
N MET A 33 8.25 0.59 6.99
CA MET A 33 8.69 -0.72 6.48
C MET A 33 8.88 -0.70 4.96
N VAL A 34 7.91 -0.13 4.21
CA VAL A 34 8.00 -0.03 2.75
C VAL A 34 9.15 0.87 2.31
N ARG A 35 9.33 2.03 2.97
CA ARG A 35 10.44 2.95 2.66
C ARG A 35 11.81 2.29 2.87
N GLN A 36 11.99 1.62 4.01
CA GLN A 36 13.23 0.91 4.31
C GLN A 36 13.50 -0.20 3.29
N LEU A 37 12.47 -0.98 2.92
CA LEU A 37 12.58 -2.03 1.92
C LEU A 37 13.05 -1.48 0.56
N PHE A 38 12.45 -0.38 0.08
CA PHE A 38 12.83 0.24 -1.19
C PHE A 38 14.24 0.83 -1.14
N GLN A 39 14.62 1.45 -0.01
CA GLN A 39 15.97 1.95 0.17
C GLN A 39 17.00 0.81 0.11
N ASP A 40 16.75 -0.30 0.81
CA ASP A 40 17.71 -1.39 0.92
C ASP A 40 17.81 -2.23 -0.36
N VAL A 41 16.67 -2.54 -0.98
CA VAL A 41 16.60 -3.46 -2.12
C VAL A 41 16.70 -2.74 -3.46
N CYS A 42 16.02 -1.60 -3.59
CA CYS A 42 15.95 -0.85 -4.85
C CYS A 42 16.93 0.33 -4.90
N GLN A 43 17.56 0.70 -3.78
CA GLN A 43 18.40 1.90 -3.68
C GLN A 43 17.64 3.19 -4.02
N GLU A 44 16.32 3.20 -3.76
CA GLU A 44 15.45 4.34 -4.02
C GLU A 44 14.95 4.95 -2.71
N GLN A 45 14.99 6.28 -2.65
CA GLN A 45 14.54 7.03 -1.48
C GLN A 45 13.12 7.55 -1.75
N LEU A 46 12.14 6.84 -1.18
CA LEU A 46 10.73 7.22 -1.30
C LEU A 46 10.40 8.46 -0.46
N ALA A 47 9.29 9.13 -0.77
CA ALA A 47 8.82 10.32 -0.07
C ALA A 47 8.62 10.06 1.44
N ALA A 48 8.80 11.11 2.25
CA ALA A 48 8.68 11.02 3.71
C ALA A 48 7.26 10.65 4.19
N THR A 49 6.23 10.96 3.40
CA THR A 49 4.84 10.61 3.66
C THR A 49 4.17 10.19 2.37
N PHE A 50 3.38 9.12 2.38
CA PHE A 50 2.61 8.73 1.22
C PHE A 50 1.33 9.56 1.05
N PRO A 51 0.92 9.88 -0.19
CA PRO A 51 -0.36 10.55 -0.43
C PRO A 51 -1.51 9.73 0.12
N ARG A 52 -2.46 10.41 0.78
CA ARG A 52 -3.67 9.79 1.31
C ARG A 52 -4.89 10.35 0.61
N MET A 53 -5.87 9.48 0.40
CA MET A 53 -7.09 9.79 -0.32
C MET A 53 -8.24 9.02 0.31
N SER A 54 -9.38 9.69 0.48
CA SER A 54 -10.58 8.97 0.89
C SER A 54 -11.07 8.06 -0.24
N TYR A 55 -11.75 6.97 0.10
CA TYR A 55 -12.40 6.12 -0.90
C TYR A 55 -13.33 6.92 -1.84
N ALA A 56 -14.11 7.84 -1.27
CA ALA A 56 -15.04 8.67 -2.06
C ALA A 56 -14.30 9.56 -3.07
N GLU A 57 -13.16 10.12 -2.68
CA GLU A 57 -12.31 10.89 -3.58
C GLU A 57 -11.69 10.02 -4.67
N ALA A 58 -11.18 8.83 -4.31
CA ALA A 58 -10.57 7.89 -5.26
C ALA A 58 -11.57 7.45 -6.34
N MET A 59 -12.78 7.07 -5.91
CA MET A 59 -13.86 6.70 -6.82
C MET A 59 -14.34 7.88 -7.68
N SER A 60 -14.47 9.08 -7.09
CA SER A 60 -14.91 10.27 -7.81
C SER A 60 -13.92 10.72 -8.89
N ARG A 61 -12.63 10.73 -8.57
CA ARG A 61 -11.59 11.25 -9.46
C ARG A 61 -11.08 10.21 -10.45
N PHE A 62 -11.00 8.94 -10.06
CA PHE A 62 -10.30 7.91 -10.82
C PHE A 62 -11.14 6.67 -11.13
N GLY A 63 -12.36 6.56 -10.57
CA GLY A 63 -13.22 5.40 -10.76
C GLY A 63 -12.66 4.09 -10.17
N SER A 64 -11.62 4.18 -9.33
CA SER A 64 -10.95 3.04 -8.71
C SER A 64 -10.42 3.43 -7.33
N ASP A 65 -10.50 2.49 -6.39
CA ASP A 65 -9.92 2.57 -5.04
C ASP A 65 -8.42 2.23 -5.00
N LYS A 66 -7.85 1.83 -6.14
CA LYS A 66 -6.42 1.59 -6.34
C LYS A 66 -5.92 2.30 -7.63
N PRO A 67 -6.04 3.64 -7.70
CA PRO A 67 -5.70 4.37 -8.91
C PRO A 67 -4.19 4.39 -9.17
N ASP A 68 -3.80 4.36 -10.44
CA ASP A 68 -2.41 4.61 -10.84
C ASP A 68 -2.18 6.12 -10.94
N LEU A 69 -1.55 6.71 -9.93
CA LEU A 69 -1.31 8.16 -9.85
C LEU A 69 -0.12 8.65 -10.69
N ARG A 70 0.53 7.76 -11.46
CA ARG A 70 1.65 8.13 -12.33
C ARG A 70 1.20 8.64 -13.69
N ILE A 71 -0.08 8.45 -14.03
CA ILE A 71 -0.68 8.76 -15.32
C ILE A 71 -1.78 9.79 -15.07
N ASP A 72 -1.80 10.85 -15.86
CA ASP A 72 -2.91 11.78 -15.86
C ASP A 72 -4.13 11.14 -16.54
N LEU A 73 -5.29 11.18 -15.89
CA LEU A 73 -6.57 10.67 -16.36
C LEU A 73 -7.47 11.79 -16.91
#